data_AF-A0A241V091-F1
#
_entry.id   AF-A0A241V091-F1
#
_cell.length_a   1.000
_cell.length_b   1.000
_cell.length_c   1.000
_cell.angle_alpha   90.00
_cell.angle_beta   90.00
_cell.angle_gamma   90.00
#
_symmetry.space_group_name_H-M   'P 1'
#
loop_
_entity.id
_entity.type
_entity.pdbx_description
1 polymer ?
#
loop_
_entity_poly.entity_id
_entity_poly.type
_entity_poly.pdbx_seq_one_letter_code
_entity_poly.pdbx_strand_id
1 'polypeptide(L)' 'MTHLDLLRSPNFKRSFERKIVAHITEEYLKAGMSPPLPKYVNDMATYAEANVSKLANRVRTGAMLFAQLLDEKEKIENA' A
#
# COMPACT_ATOMS: atom_id res chain seq x y z
N MET A 1 -11.73 -0.31 16.64
CA MET A 1 -10.78 0.38 15.74
C MET A 1 -11.06 -0.17 14.36
N THR A 2 -11.28 0.70 13.37
CA THR A 2 -11.60 0.24 12.01
C THR A 2 -10.33 -0.22 11.27
N HIS A 3 -10.46 -1.03 10.23
CA HIS A 3 -9.37 -1.39 9.33
C HIS A 3 -8.79 -0.15 8.64
N LEU A 4 -9.64 0.83 8.33
CA LEU A 4 -9.20 2.15 7.88
C LEU A 4 -8.30 2.88 8.88
N ASP A 5 -8.64 2.85 10.17
CA ASP A 5 -7.81 3.45 11.23
C ASP A 5 -6.47 2.73 11.34
N LEU A 6 -6.47 1.39 11.21
CA LEU A 6 -5.25 0.59 11.24
C LEU A 6 -4.28 1.01 10.11
N LEU A 7 -4.78 1.21 8.89
CA LEU A 7 -3.99 1.68 7.74
C LEU A 7 -3.36 3.06 7.95
N ARG A 8 -3.93 3.88 8.83
CA ARG A 8 -3.41 5.21 9.19
C ARG A 8 -2.41 5.19 10.34
N SER A 9 -2.38 4.11 11.13
CA SER A 9 -1.48 4.01 12.28
C SER A 9 -0.01 4.01 11.82
N PRO A 10 0.91 4.77 12.46
CA PRO A 10 2.27 4.97 11.94
C PRO A 10 3.04 3.66 11.71
N ASN A 11 2.99 2.75 12.69
CA ASN A 11 3.71 1.47 12.62
C ASN A 11 3.17 0.55 11.52
N PHE A 12 1.83 0.46 11.42
CA PHE A 12 1.22 -0.37 10.39
C PHE A 12 1.40 0.23 9.00
N LYS A 13 1.24 1.54 8.85
CA LYS A 13 1.52 2.28 7.61
C LYS A 13 2.94 1.97 7.11
N ARG A 14 3.95 2.09 7.97
CA ARG A 14 5.34 1.79 7.59
C ARG A 14 5.54 0.33 7.17
N SER A 15 4.88 -0.61 7.85
CA SER A 15 4.91 -2.03 7.49
C SER A 15 4.23 -2.30 6.13
N PHE A 16 3.08 -1.67 5.90
CA PHE A 16 2.36 -1.76 4.64
C PHE A 16 3.17 -1.18 3.48
N GLU A 17 3.82 -0.04 3.68
CA GLU A 17 4.71 0.59 2.69
C GLU A 17 5.90 -0.30 2.32
N ARG A 18 6.48 -1.03 3.29
CA ARG A 18 7.52 -2.03 3.00
C ARG A 18 6.99 -3.18 2.13
N LYS A 19 5.74 -3.61 2.33
CA LYS A 19 5.10 -4.63 1.48
C LYS A 19 4.87 -4.12 0.05
N ILE A 20 4.48 -2.85 -0.11
CA ILE A 20 4.35 -2.22 -1.44
C ILE A 20 5.70 -2.21 -2.16
N VAL A 21 6.77 -1.79 -1.47
CA VAL A 21 8.13 -1.80 -2.03
C VAL A 21 8.53 -3.21 -2.45
N ALA A 22 8.33 -4.21 -1.59
CA ALA A 22 8.67 -5.60 -1.90
C ALA A 22 7.92 -6.12 -3.13
N HIS A 23 6.61 -5.82 -3.24
CA HIS A 23 5.80 -6.21 -4.39
C HIS A 23 6.30 -5.56 -5.69
N ILE A 24 6.56 -4.24 -5.69
CA ILE A 24 7.09 -3.54 -6.87
C ILE A 24 8.44 -4.13 -7.29
N THR A 25 9.33 -4.37 -6.33
CA THR A 25 10.63 -5.01 -6.61
C THR A 25 10.45 -6.38 -7.26
N GLU A 26 9.56 -7.21 -6.72
CA GLU A 26 9.29 -8.54 -7.26
C GLU A 26 8.77 -8.48 -8.71
N GLU A 27 7.84 -7.57 -9.02
CA GLU A 27 7.31 -7.41 -10.38
C GLU A 27 8.37 -6.97 -11.38
N TYR A 28 9.29 -6.09 -10.96
CA TYR A 28 10.42 -5.68 -11.80
C TYR A 28 11.40 -6.84 -12.06
N LEU A 29 11.74 -7.60 -11.03
CA LEU A 29 12.63 -8.75 -11.14
C LEU A 29 12.02 -9.85 -12.05
N LYS A 30 10.72 -10.13 -11.92
CA LYS A 30 10.00 -11.07 -12.80
C LYS A 30 10.07 -10.65 -14.28
N ALA A 31 10.07 -9.35 -14.55
CA ALA A 31 10.17 -8.80 -15.89
C ALA A 31 11.62 -8.68 -16.40
N GLY A 32 12.63 -9.13 -15.63
CA GLY A 32 14.04 -9.00 -15.99
C GLY A 32 14.55 -7.55 -15.96
N MET A 33 13.84 -6.65 -15.26
CA MET A 33 14.18 -5.24 -15.15
C MET A 33 14.89 -4.93 -13.83
N SER A 34 15.66 -3.84 -13.81
CA SER A 34 16.26 -3.33 -12.57
C SER A 34 15.19 -2.66 -11.70
N PRO A 35 15.01 -3.06 -10.43
CA PRO A 35 14.00 -2.47 -9.56
C PRO A 35 14.26 -0.98 -9.28
N PRO A 36 13.19 -0.16 -9.23
CA PRO A 36 13.31 1.27 -8.91
C PRO A 36 13.64 1.46 -7.43
N LEU A 37 14.48 2.45 -7.12
CA LEU A 37 14.86 2.76 -5.74
C LEU A 37 13.79 3.65 -5.07
N PRO A 38 13.19 3.22 -3.95
CA PRO A 38 12.22 4.04 -3.23
C PRO A 38 12.90 5.14 -2.42
N LYS A 39 12.25 6.30 -2.34
CA LYS A 39 12.52 7.34 -1.35
C LYS A 39 11.36 7.41 -0.36
N TYR A 40 11.64 7.60 0.92
CA TYR A 40 10.58 7.74 1.92
C TYR A 40 10.30 9.21 2.21
N VAL A 41 9.05 9.63 2.01
CA VAL A 41 8.55 10.97 2.35
C VAL A 41 7.30 10.77 3.21
N ASN A 42 7.28 11.32 4.42
CA ASN A 42 6.17 11.18 5.38
C ASN A 42 5.76 9.70 5.60
N ASP A 43 6.76 8.84 5.79
CA ASP A 43 6.63 7.39 5.95
C ASP A 43 6.01 6.64 4.75
N MET A 44 5.90 7.27 3.57
CA MET A 44 5.41 6.62 2.34
C MET A 44 6.53 6.42 1.33
N ALA A 45 6.54 5.27 0.66
CA ALA A 45 7.44 5.01 -0.44
C ALA A 45 7.04 5.84 -1.68
N THR A 46 7.98 6.63 -2.19
CA THR A 46 7.84 7.48 -3.37
C THR A 46 8.91 7.09 -4.38
N TYR A 47 8.62 7.28 -5.67
CA TYR A 47 9.48 6.86 -6.76
C TYR A 47 9.70 8.00 -7.75
N ALA A 48 10.89 8.06 -8.34
CA ALA A 48 11.21 9.09 -9.33
C ALA A 48 10.40 8.88 -10.62
N GLU A 49 10.20 7.63 -11.06
CA GLU A 49 9.42 7.36 -12.25
C GLU A 49 7.90 7.45 -11.97
N ALA A 50 7.20 8.19 -12.82
CA ALA A 50 5.76 8.43 -12.67
C ALA A 50 4.91 7.16 -12.76
N ASN A 51 5.32 6.19 -13.60
CA ASN A 51 4.64 4.90 -13.74
C ASN A 51 4.73 4.05 -12.46
N VAL A 52 5.88 4.05 -11.79
CA VAL A 52 6.06 3.32 -10.52
C VAL A 52 5.26 3.98 -9.40
N SER A 53 5.31 5.31 -9.32
CA SER A 53 4.48 6.07 -8.38
C SER A 53 2.98 5.79 -8.59
N LYS A 54 2.53 5.69 -9.85
CA LYS A 54 1.15 5.31 -10.18
C LYS A 54 0.81 3.88 -9.75
N LEU A 55 1.74 2.93 -9.92
CA LEU A 55 1.57 1.55 -9.46
C LEU A 55 1.46 1.48 -7.93
N ALA A 56 2.38 2.11 -7.20
CA ALA A 56 2.35 2.17 -5.74
C ALA A 56 1.02 2.75 -5.23
N ASN A 57 0.55 3.85 -5.83
CA ASN A 57 -0.73 4.46 -5.47
C ASN A 57 -1.92 3.55 -5.75
N ARG A 58 -1.93 2.77 -6.83
CA ARG A 58 -2.99 1.79 -7.10
C ARG A 58 -3.07 0.72 -6.00
N VAL A 59 -1.94 0.21 -5.53
CA VAL A 59 -1.90 -0.76 -4.43
C VAL A 59 -2.45 -0.15 -3.14
N ARG A 60 -2.10 1.10 -2.82
CA ARG A 60 -2.66 1.83 -1.66
C ARG A 60 -4.17 1.99 -1.78
N THR A 61 -4.65 2.47 -2.92
CA THR A 61 -6.10 2.64 -3.15
C THR A 61 -6.83 1.31 -2.99
N GLY A 62 -6.30 0.22 -3.55
CA GLY A 62 -6.88 -1.11 -3.38
C GLY A 62 -7.00 -1.54 -1.92
N ALA A 63 -5.95 -1.32 -1.11
CA ALA A 63 -6.00 -1.61 0.33
C ALA A 63 -7.03 -0.75 1.08
N MET A 64 -7.17 0.53 0.73
CA MET A 64 -8.19 1.40 1.31
C MET A 64 -9.61 0.93 0.98
N LEU A 65 -9.87 0.59 -0.29
CA LEU A 65 -11.18 0.08 -0.73
C LEU A 65 -11.51 -1.24 -0.02
N PHE A 66 -10.54 -2.14 0.13
CA PHE A 66 -10.75 -3.41 0.80
C PHE A 66 -10.99 -3.23 2.31
N ALA A 67 -10.24 -2.33 2.97
CA ALA A 67 -10.47 -2.00 4.37
C ALA A 67 -11.87 -1.43 4.61
N GLN A 68 -12.34 -0.54 3.73
CA GLN A 68 -13.72 -0.02 3.76
C GLN A 68 -14.75 -1.14 3.70
N LEU A 69 -14.58 -2.08 2.76
CA LEU A 69 -15.48 -3.22 2.63
C LEU A 69 -15.52 -4.09 3.89
N LEU A 70 -14.38 -4.31 4.54
CA LEU A 70 -14.31 -5.06 5.80
C LEU A 70 -15.02 -4.32 6.94
N ASP A 71 -14.79 -3.01 7.05
CA ASP A 71 -15.44 -2.17 8.06
C ASP A 71 -16.97 -2.10 7.86
N GLU A 72 -17.44 -2.09 6.62
CA GLU A 72 -18.87 -2.17 6.28
C GLU A 72 -19.47 -3.52 6.65
N LYS A 73 -18.77 -4.61 6.33
CA LYS A 73 -19.19 -5.97 6.69
C LYS A 73 -19.36 -6.12 8.20
N GLU A 74 -18.39 -5.67 9.00
CA GLU A 74 -18.47 -5.73 10.46
C GLU A 74 -19.66 -4.94 11.01
N LYS A 75 -20.00 -3.80 10.42
CA LYS A 75 -21.19 -3.03 10.83
C LYS A 75 -22.49 -3.77 10.56
N ILE A 76 -22.56 -4.51 9.44
CA ILE A 76 -23.74 -5.31 9.09
C ILE A 76 -23.87 -6.51 10.03
N GLU A 77 -22.76 -7.19 10.36
CA GLU A 77 -22.78 -8.38 11.23
C GLU A 77 -23.05 -8.05 12.70
N ASN A 78 -22.77 -6.82 13.14
CA ASN A 78 -22.99 -6.35 14.51
C ASN A 78 -24.25 -5.49 14.67
N ALA A 79 -25.10 -5.37 13.64
CA ALA A 79 -26.39 -4.67 13.66
C ALA A 79 -27.55 -5.64 13.94
#